data_AF-A0A955KZW2-F1
#
_entry.id   AF-A0A955KZW2-F1
#
_cell.length_a   1.000
_cell.length_b   1.000
_cell.length_c   1.000
_cell.angle_alpha   90.00
_cell.angle_beta   90.00
_cell.angle_gamma   90.00
#
_symmetry.space_group_name_H-M   'P 1'
#
loop_
_entity.id
_entity.type
_entity.pdbx_description
1 polymer ?
#
loop_
_entity_poly.entity_id
_entity_poly.type
_entity_poly.pdbx_seq_one_letter_code
_entity_poly.pdbx_strand_id
1 'polypeptide(L)'
;MAYQKKQYRRRRKSAFPSWLLVLLIIGGALLYINFQNQAAADPATNLEIPTLVSAAGDPWWSSDYAYRQQLDFDRPAGKLLEVKVDHSTLVLAGQSRPDASDLRVVAQIDDATELVPLIVSSPNTSSTLVTFDGSKYDSAAYYLYYGNLRGDLPSTLPIPSTQMANGTKQATPGSIQTPTIKLTATKKWNLIKRDTAEVEISLHSEVGSVDENTQFYFATTGTDKLRAVEGLGIGNMEDYILQITGLNPGMKGLYFVIKSGGDTYRTNTVYFLLSRPVYVAWTIDWEGYNVQDWVLLAMNNIADKYQMPLTQFFNPRLYIDAQTPDYRRGEITDWLRSRLQNKGDEFSMHMHMQYDMIRAAGLEPVTSPRWGSGLDGYDVLTSDYDYTQFKQILSWGLQTFAEQGLPTPVGYRAGGWFADLDNLRALADLGFAYD
;
A
#
# COMPACT_ATOMS: atom_id res chain seq x y z
N MET A 1 -12.17 -50.12 60.46
CA MET A 1 -12.85 -49.27 59.44
C MET A 1 -11.75 -48.68 58.56
N ALA A 2 -11.71 -48.71 57.23
CA ALA A 2 -12.62 -49.15 56.19
C ALA A 2 -11.77 -49.53 54.95
N TYR A 3 -12.20 -50.55 54.21
CA TYR A 3 -11.51 -51.10 53.03
C TYR A 3 -12.14 -50.46 51.76
N GLN A 4 -11.42 -49.60 51.04
CA GLN A 4 -11.91 -48.99 49.80
C GLN A 4 -11.59 -49.88 48.58
N LYS A 5 -12.66 -50.41 47.94
CA LYS A 5 -12.62 -51.10 46.65
C LYS A 5 -12.45 -50.09 45.50
N LYS A 6 -11.33 -50.16 44.78
CA LYS A 6 -11.16 -49.52 43.45
C LYS A 6 -11.95 -50.29 42.39
N GLN A 7 -13.00 -49.69 41.83
CA GLN A 7 -13.68 -50.22 40.65
C GLN A 7 -12.95 -49.79 39.36
N TYR A 8 -12.41 -50.76 38.63
CA TYR A 8 -11.88 -50.56 37.27
C TYR A 8 -13.04 -50.55 36.27
N ARG A 9 -13.42 -49.37 35.75
CA ARG A 9 -14.34 -49.25 34.60
C ARG A 9 -13.59 -49.57 33.31
N ARG A 10 -13.85 -50.75 32.73
CA ARG A 10 -13.44 -51.11 31.35
C ARG A 10 -14.14 -50.17 30.36
N ARG A 11 -13.40 -49.23 29.76
CA ARG A 11 -13.83 -48.47 28.58
C ARG A 11 -14.02 -49.45 27.41
N ARG A 12 -15.27 -49.75 27.04
CA ARG A 12 -15.60 -50.36 25.75
C ARG A 12 -15.20 -49.36 24.65
N LYS A 13 -14.13 -49.67 23.92
CA LYS A 13 -13.85 -48.99 22.65
C LYS A 13 -14.97 -49.36 21.68
N SER A 14 -15.90 -48.44 21.42
CA SER A 14 -16.82 -48.60 20.29
C SER A 14 -15.97 -48.55 19.03
N ALA A 15 -15.81 -49.69 18.37
CA ALA A 15 -15.24 -49.75 17.04
C ALA A 15 -16.19 -48.98 16.11
N PHE A 16 -15.87 -47.73 15.82
CA PHE A 16 -16.53 -47.00 14.75
C PHE A 16 -16.25 -47.81 13.47
N PRO A 17 -17.29 -48.28 12.75
CA PRO A 17 -17.08 -49.14 11.61
C PRO A 17 -16.27 -48.38 10.56
N SER A 18 -15.07 -48.87 10.25
CA SER A 18 -14.13 -48.23 9.31
C SER A 18 -14.74 -48.01 7.92
N TRP A 19 -15.77 -48.78 7.54
CA TRP A 19 -16.50 -48.59 6.29
C TRP A 19 -17.35 -47.30 6.24
N LEU A 20 -17.81 -46.79 7.39
CA LEU A 20 -18.59 -45.54 7.47
C LEU A 20 -17.71 -44.30 7.17
N LEU A 21 -16.44 -44.35 7.57
CA LEU A 21 -15.46 -43.30 7.27
C LEU A 21 -15.13 -43.28 5.77
N VAL A 22 -15.00 -44.46 5.15
CA VAL A 22 -14.73 -44.59 3.72
C VAL A 22 -15.91 -44.08 2.88
N LEU A 23 -17.15 -44.36 3.28
CA LEU A 23 -18.34 -43.82 2.61
C LEU A 23 -18.46 -42.30 2.74
N LEU A 24 -18.08 -41.72 3.87
CA LEU A 24 -18.04 -40.25 4.04
C LEU A 24 -16.97 -39.60 3.17
N ILE A 25 -15.80 -40.22 3.02
CA ILE A 25 -14.73 -39.73 2.15
C ILE A 25 -15.14 -39.84 0.67
N ILE A 26 -15.73 -40.97 0.25
CA ILE A 26 -16.19 -41.16 -1.12
C ILE A 26 -17.37 -40.23 -1.44
N GLY A 27 -18.34 -40.11 -0.52
CA GLY A 27 -19.46 -39.19 -0.66
C GLY A 27 -19.01 -37.72 -0.72
N GLY A 28 -18.05 -37.34 0.12
CA GLY A 28 -17.43 -36.02 0.09
C GLY A 28 -16.65 -35.76 -1.20
N ALA A 29 -15.91 -36.73 -1.71
CA ALA A 29 -15.18 -36.64 -2.97
C ALA A 29 -16.13 -36.54 -4.18
N LEU A 30 -17.21 -37.32 -4.20
CA LEU A 30 -18.23 -37.26 -5.27
C LEU A 30 -19.01 -35.94 -5.23
N LEU A 31 -19.34 -35.43 -4.04
CA LEU A 31 -19.93 -34.10 -3.89
C LEU A 31 -18.96 -33.00 -4.31
N TYR A 32 -17.67 -33.11 -3.98
CA TYR A 32 -16.64 -32.16 -4.41
C TYR A 32 -16.44 -32.18 -5.93
N ILE A 33 -16.42 -33.36 -6.56
CA ILE A 33 -16.35 -33.51 -8.02
C ILE A 33 -17.61 -32.97 -8.69
N ASN A 34 -18.80 -33.23 -8.14
CA ASN A 34 -20.04 -32.64 -8.67
C ASN A 34 -20.09 -31.13 -8.44
N PHE A 35 -19.55 -30.59 -7.36
CA PHE A 35 -19.47 -29.14 -7.12
C PHE A 35 -18.47 -28.45 -8.06
N GLN A 36 -17.34 -29.11 -8.36
CA GLN A 36 -16.39 -28.67 -9.39
C GLN A 36 -17.00 -28.73 -10.81
N ASN A 37 -17.85 -29.72 -11.08
CA ASN A 37 -18.52 -29.89 -12.38
C ASN A 37 -19.81 -29.05 -12.53
N GLN A 38 -20.45 -28.66 -11.42
CA GLN A 38 -21.59 -27.72 -11.36
C GLN A 38 -21.18 -26.27 -11.12
N ALA A 39 -19.88 -25.98 -10.96
CA ALA A 39 -19.34 -24.72 -11.45
C ALA A 39 -19.50 -24.74 -12.97
N ALA A 40 -20.75 -24.57 -13.42
CA ALA A 40 -21.13 -24.38 -14.80
C ALA A 40 -20.12 -23.41 -15.38
N ALA A 41 -19.46 -23.82 -16.48
CA ALA A 41 -18.49 -23.00 -17.17
C ALA A 41 -19.03 -21.57 -17.19
N ASP A 42 -18.41 -20.69 -16.39
CA ASP A 42 -18.90 -19.33 -16.22
C ASP A 42 -19.04 -18.78 -17.65
N PRO A 43 -20.25 -18.44 -18.11
CA PRO A 43 -20.46 -17.99 -19.49
C PRO A 43 -19.57 -16.78 -19.83
N ALA A 44 -18.99 -16.11 -18.83
CA ALA A 44 -17.95 -15.09 -18.98
C ALA A 44 -16.66 -15.59 -19.66
N THR A 45 -16.29 -16.87 -19.54
CA THR A 45 -14.98 -17.38 -20.01
C THR A 45 -14.79 -17.39 -21.52
N ASN A 46 -15.89 -17.29 -22.30
CA ASN A 46 -15.85 -17.28 -23.76
C ASN A 46 -16.32 -15.95 -24.37
N LEU A 47 -16.43 -14.88 -23.56
CA LEU A 47 -16.78 -13.57 -24.10
C LEU A 47 -15.64 -13.04 -24.97
N GLU A 48 -15.94 -12.66 -26.21
CA GLU A 48 -15.00 -11.87 -27.01
C GLU A 48 -14.87 -10.47 -26.37
N ILE A 49 -13.63 -10.02 -26.24
CA ILE A 49 -13.32 -8.70 -25.72
C ILE A 49 -13.35 -7.73 -26.90
N PRO A 50 -14.33 -6.81 -26.98
CA PRO A 50 -14.43 -5.90 -28.11
C PRO A 50 -13.29 -4.87 -28.09
N THR A 51 -13.01 -4.30 -29.26
CA THR A 51 -12.14 -3.12 -29.36
C THR A 51 -12.77 -1.95 -28.63
N LEU A 52 -11.93 -1.08 -28.05
CA LEU A 52 -12.41 0.15 -27.45
C LEU A 52 -12.75 1.15 -28.56
N VAL A 53 -13.88 1.85 -28.41
CA VAL A 53 -14.36 2.87 -29.36
C VAL A 53 -14.80 4.14 -28.63
N SER A 54 -14.80 5.27 -29.33
CA SER A 54 -15.37 6.52 -28.84
C SER A 54 -16.90 6.46 -28.82
N ALA A 55 -17.55 7.41 -28.13
CA ALA A 55 -19.00 7.55 -28.17
C ALA A 55 -19.56 7.78 -29.60
N ALA A 56 -18.74 8.34 -30.51
CA ALA A 56 -19.07 8.52 -31.92
C ALA A 56 -18.84 7.26 -32.77
N GLY A 57 -18.32 6.17 -32.18
CA GLY A 57 -18.02 4.91 -32.86
C GLY A 57 -16.63 4.85 -33.49
N ASP A 58 -15.79 5.87 -33.31
CA ASP A 58 -14.45 5.87 -33.91
C ASP A 58 -13.54 4.86 -33.19
N PRO A 59 -12.63 4.20 -33.92
CA PRO A 59 -11.60 3.36 -33.33
C PRO A 59 -10.79 4.11 -32.27
N TRP A 60 -10.53 3.44 -31.14
CA TRP A 60 -9.67 3.95 -30.08
C TRP A 60 -8.30 3.28 -30.16
N TRP A 61 -7.24 4.07 -30.35
CA TRP A 61 -5.88 3.55 -30.58
C TRP A 61 -5.41 2.53 -29.53
N SER A 62 -5.61 2.83 -28.24
CA SER A 62 -5.19 1.96 -27.15
C SER A 62 -6.14 2.05 -25.97
N SER A 63 -6.56 0.91 -25.43
CA SER A 63 -7.44 0.87 -24.26
C SER A 63 -6.82 1.42 -22.99
N ASP A 64 -5.51 1.63 -22.96
CA ASP A 64 -4.84 2.17 -21.77
C ASP A 64 -5.01 3.68 -21.60
N TYR A 65 -5.66 4.34 -22.56
CA TYR A 65 -5.86 5.78 -22.59
C TYR A 65 -7.33 6.13 -22.39
N ALA A 66 -7.61 7.00 -21.41
CA ALA A 66 -8.97 7.41 -21.06
C ALA A 66 -9.47 8.64 -21.82
N TYR A 67 -8.55 9.41 -22.43
CA TYR A 67 -8.87 10.68 -23.07
C TYR A 67 -8.13 10.83 -24.40
N ARG A 68 -8.77 11.55 -25.33
CA ARG A 68 -8.11 12.09 -26.52
C ARG A 68 -8.67 13.44 -26.94
N GLN A 69 -7.90 14.21 -27.69
CA GLN A 69 -8.36 15.42 -28.39
C GLN A 69 -7.92 15.35 -29.85
N GLN A 70 -8.82 15.61 -30.78
CA GLN A 70 -8.43 15.79 -32.18
C GLN A 70 -7.60 17.07 -32.32
N LEU A 71 -6.56 17.05 -33.15
CA LEU A 71 -5.69 18.18 -33.39
C LEU A 71 -6.02 18.80 -34.75
N ASP A 72 -6.40 20.07 -34.73
CA ASP A 72 -6.74 20.84 -35.93
C ASP A 72 -5.59 21.76 -36.32
N PHE A 73 -5.16 21.68 -37.58
CA PHE A 73 -4.08 22.49 -38.13
C PHE A 73 -4.14 22.52 -39.65
N ASP A 74 -3.60 23.59 -40.22
CA ASP A 74 -3.28 23.64 -41.65
C ASP A 74 -1.99 22.85 -41.90
N ARG A 75 -2.04 21.84 -42.78
CA ARG A 75 -0.90 20.97 -43.12
C ARG A 75 0.24 21.75 -43.79
N PRO A 76 1.33 22.09 -43.09
CA PRO A 76 2.45 22.82 -43.69
C PRO A 76 3.49 21.81 -44.17
N ALA A 77 3.76 21.77 -45.47
CA ALA A 77 4.83 20.92 -46.01
C ALA A 77 6.16 21.22 -45.30
N GLY A 78 6.76 20.19 -44.68
CA GLY A 78 8.10 20.24 -44.11
C GLY A 78 8.27 21.02 -42.79
N LYS A 79 7.19 21.34 -42.06
CA LYS A 79 7.25 21.98 -40.73
C LYS A 79 6.71 21.09 -39.64
N LEU A 80 7.31 21.19 -38.45
CA LEU A 80 6.77 20.57 -37.24
C LEU A 80 5.51 21.32 -36.78
N LEU A 81 4.65 20.60 -36.09
CA LEU A 81 3.46 21.16 -35.44
C LEU A 81 3.71 21.28 -33.96
N GLU A 82 3.12 22.31 -33.35
CA GLU A 82 3.17 22.54 -31.92
C GLU A 82 1.74 22.79 -31.40
N VAL A 83 1.33 21.99 -30.41
CA VAL A 83 0.08 22.22 -29.69
C VAL A 83 0.39 22.66 -28.26
N LYS A 84 -0.24 23.76 -27.84
CA LYS A 84 -0.19 24.24 -26.46
C LYS A 84 -1.34 23.60 -25.66
N VAL A 85 -0.99 22.96 -24.55
CA VAL A 85 -1.94 22.26 -23.67
C VAL A 85 -1.85 22.85 -22.27
N ASP A 86 -2.99 23.13 -21.63
CA ASP A 86 -3.04 23.40 -20.19
C ASP A 86 -2.91 22.09 -19.40
N HIS A 87 -1.69 21.56 -19.40
CA HIS A 87 -1.39 20.26 -18.83
C HIS A 87 -1.49 20.29 -17.29
N SER A 88 -1.19 21.42 -16.64
CA SER A 88 -1.40 21.56 -15.19
C SER A 88 -2.84 21.31 -14.76
N THR A 89 -3.82 21.79 -15.53
CA THR A 89 -5.24 21.53 -15.25
C THR A 89 -5.59 20.04 -15.42
N LEU A 90 -5.05 19.38 -16.45
CA LEU A 90 -5.22 17.92 -16.64
C LEU A 90 -4.60 17.11 -15.49
N VAL A 91 -3.42 17.51 -15.00
CA VAL A 91 -2.74 16.86 -13.86
C VAL A 91 -3.54 17.06 -12.57
N LEU A 92 -4.01 18.28 -12.31
CA LEU A 92 -4.84 18.61 -11.14
C LEU A 92 -6.14 17.81 -11.14
N ALA A 93 -6.76 17.61 -12.31
CA ALA A 93 -7.93 16.78 -12.50
C ALA A 93 -7.64 15.26 -12.48
N GLY A 94 -6.37 14.85 -12.30
CA GLY A 94 -5.96 13.44 -12.29
C GLY A 94 -6.02 12.75 -13.66
N GLN A 95 -6.15 13.50 -14.75
CA GLN A 95 -6.30 13.00 -16.12
C GLN A 95 -4.97 12.75 -16.83
N SER A 96 -3.87 13.31 -16.35
CA SER A 96 -2.54 13.19 -16.98
C SER A 96 -1.44 13.08 -15.92
N ARG A 97 -0.24 12.62 -16.29
CA ARG A 97 0.90 12.50 -15.38
C ARG A 97 1.68 13.82 -15.29
N PRO A 98 2.21 14.22 -14.12
CA PRO A 98 3.00 15.45 -13.99
C PRO A 98 4.22 15.51 -14.92
N ASP A 99 4.80 14.37 -15.29
CA ASP A 99 5.94 14.27 -16.18
C ASP A 99 5.56 14.26 -17.68
N ALA A 100 4.26 14.32 -18.01
CA ALA A 100 3.71 14.19 -19.37
C ALA A 100 4.09 12.88 -20.07
N SER A 101 4.59 11.88 -19.34
CA SER A 101 5.06 10.62 -19.92
C SER A 101 3.94 9.78 -20.52
N ASP A 102 2.69 10.12 -20.24
CA ASP A 102 1.51 9.51 -20.84
C ASP A 102 1.13 10.13 -22.19
N LEU A 103 1.48 11.39 -22.48
CA LEU A 103 1.05 12.04 -23.73
C LEU A 103 1.52 11.27 -24.98
N ARG A 104 0.61 11.02 -25.93
CA ARG A 104 0.91 10.38 -27.23
C ARG A 104 0.21 11.12 -28.35
N VAL A 105 0.89 11.29 -29.48
CA VAL A 105 0.25 11.75 -30.72
C VAL A 105 0.06 10.55 -31.63
N VAL A 106 -1.17 10.36 -32.10
CA VAL A 106 -1.53 9.23 -32.96
C VAL A 106 -2.11 9.78 -34.26
N ALA A 107 -1.57 9.34 -35.38
CA ALA A 107 -2.15 9.55 -36.69
C ALA A 107 -3.12 8.40 -36.99
N GLN A 108 -4.32 8.73 -37.46
CA GLN A 108 -5.37 7.78 -37.83
C GLN A 108 -5.74 7.98 -39.30
N ILE A 109 -5.66 6.90 -40.08
CA ILE A 109 -6.02 6.84 -41.50
C ILE A 109 -7.02 5.69 -41.64
N ASP A 110 -8.28 6.03 -41.90
CA ASP A 110 -9.37 5.06 -41.87
C ASP A 110 -9.35 4.28 -40.53
N ASP A 111 -9.21 2.95 -40.57
CA ASP A 111 -9.12 2.08 -39.39
C ASP A 111 -7.69 1.87 -38.88
N ALA A 112 -6.67 2.34 -39.61
CA ALA A 112 -5.27 2.19 -39.25
C ALA A 112 -4.82 3.33 -38.33
N THR A 113 -3.99 3.01 -37.34
CA THR A 113 -3.42 3.98 -36.40
C THR A 113 -1.91 3.83 -36.30
N GLU A 114 -1.21 4.95 -36.14
CA GLU A 114 0.24 4.96 -35.95
C GLU A 114 0.68 5.99 -34.91
N LEU A 115 1.61 5.58 -34.05
CA LEU A 115 2.21 6.48 -33.08
C LEU A 115 3.19 7.44 -33.75
N VAL A 116 2.99 8.73 -33.52
CA VAL A 116 3.85 9.80 -34.02
C VAL A 116 4.84 10.20 -32.92
N PRO A 117 6.15 10.23 -33.22
CA PRO A 117 7.16 10.77 -32.31
C PRO A 117 6.82 12.20 -31.87
N LEU A 118 7.06 12.50 -30.59
CA LEU A 118 6.76 13.82 -30.04
C LEU A 118 7.83 14.27 -29.05
N ILE A 119 7.92 15.59 -28.88
CA ILE A 119 8.68 16.25 -27.83
C ILE A 119 7.69 16.98 -26.93
N VAL A 120 7.83 16.83 -25.61
CA VAL A 120 7.10 17.65 -24.63
C VAL A 120 8.05 18.63 -23.98
N SER A 121 7.71 19.92 -24.02
CA SER A 121 8.43 20.97 -23.32
C SER A 121 7.59 21.54 -22.18
N SER A 122 8.24 21.80 -21.04
CA SER A 122 7.62 22.37 -19.84
C SER A 122 6.38 21.58 -19.35
N PRO A 123 6.52 20.27 -19.04
CA PRO A 123 5.41 19.48 -18.54
C PRO A 123 4.86 20.03 -17.21
N ASN A 124 3.61 19.70 -16.89
CA ASN A 124 2.84 20.19 -15.75
C ASN A 124 2.77 21.73 -15.64
N THR A 125 2.57 22.40 -16.78
CA THR A 125 2.31 23.84 -16.83
C THR A 125 1.07 24.14 -17.66
N SER A 126 0.53 25.35 -17.54
CA SER A 126 -0.59 25.80 -18.39
C SER A 126 -0.17 26.15 -19.82
N SER A 127 1.12 26.02 -20.10
CA SER A 127 1.73 26.27 -21.41
C SER A 127 2.66 25.13 -21.84
N THR A 128 2.34 23.89 -21.46
CA THR A 128 3.06 22.72 -21.97
C THR A 128 2.94 22.67 -23.49
N LEU A 129 4.06 22.50 -24.18
CA LEU A 129 4.13 22.42 -25.64
C LEU A 129 4.38 20.97 -26.04
N VAL A 130 3.53 20.44 -26.93
CA VAL A 130 3.73 19.14 -27.57
C VAL A 130 4.07 19.38 -29.03
N THR A 131 5.28 19.02 -29.44
CA THR A 131 5.79 19.17 -30.80
C THR A 131 5.83 17.82 -31.50
N PHE A 132 5.36 17.73 -32.75
CA PHE A 132 5.32 16.48 -33.52
C PHE A 132 5.37 16.73 -35.03
N ASP A 133 5.64 15.68 -35.82
CA ASP A 133 5.63 15.74 -37.29
C ASP A 133 4.24 15.35 -37.83
N GLY A 134 3.45 16.36 -38.19
CA GLY A 134 2.13 16.17 -38.82
C GLY A 134 2.17 16.07 -40.35
N SER A 135 3.35 16.00 -40.97
CA SER A 135 3.49 15.93 -42.44
C SER A 135 3.67 14.50 -42.96
N LYS A 136 3.84 13.52 -42.07
CA LYS A 136 4.06 12.12 -42.46
C LYS A 136 2.85 11.53 -43.20
N TYR A 137 1.63 11.93 -42.82
CA TYR A 137 0.40 11.37 -43.35
C TYR A 137 -0.58 12.46 -43.78
N ASP A 138 -0.51 12.82 -45.06
CA ASP A 138 -1.27 13.92 -45.66
C ASP A 138 -2.80 13.77 -45.62
N SER A 139 -3.34 12.60 -45.28
CA SER A 139 -4.78 12.36 -45.13
C SER A 139 -5.21 12.00 -43.70
N ALA A 140 -4.26 11.85 -42.75
CA ALA A 140 -4.58 11.38 -41.41
C ALA A 140 -5.28 12.43 -40.55
N ALA A 141 -6.20 11.97 -39.71
CA ALA A 141 -6.61 12.70 -38.51
C ALA A 141 -5.54 12.49 -37.42
N TYR A 142 -5.23 13.54 -36.66
CA TYR A 142 -4.25 13.45 -35.58
C TYR A 142 -4.94 13.64 -34.24
N TYR A 143 -4.59 12.81 -33.27
CA TYR A 143 -5.15 12.85 -31.93
C TYR A 143 -4.04 12.91 -30.88
N LEU A 144 -4.23 13.77 -29.88
CA LEU A 144 -3.46 13.77 -28.65
C LEU A 144 -4.16 12.87 -27.62
N TYR A 145 -3.55 11.74 -27.28
CA TYR A 145 -4.00 10.79 -26.27
C TYR A 145 -3.31 11.02 -24.93
N TYR A 146 -4.05 10.86 -23.82
CA TYR A 146 -3.55 10.96 -22.44
C TYR A 146 -4.44 10.20 -21.44
N GLY A 147 -4.02 10.12 -20.19
CA GLY A 147 -4.72 9.36 -19.14
C GLY A 147 -4.26 7.92 -18.96
N ASN A 148 -3.09 7.56 -19.50
CA ASN A 148 -2.44 6.31 -19.19
C ASN A 148 -1.54 6.47 -17.96
N LEU A 149 -2.04 6.05 -16.80
CA LEU A 149 -1.35 6.24 -15.52
C LEU A 149 -0.41 5.08 -15.15
N ARG A 150 -0.14 4.18 -16.09
CA ARG A 150 0.78 3.06 -15.89
C ARG A 150 2.21 3.57 -15.66
N GLY A 151 2.93 3.01 -14.69
CA GLY A 151 4.24 3.51 -14.22
C GLY A 151 5.39 3.40 -15.24
N ASP A 152 5.37 2.36 -16.08
CA ASP A 152 6.46 1.90 -16.96
C ASP A 152 6.23 2.23 -18.45
N LEU A 153 5.73 3.42 -18.75
CA LEU A 153 5.55 3.81 -20.14
C LEU A 153 6.90 4.02 -20.83
N PRO A 154 7.10 3.46 -22.05
CA PRO A 154 8.31 3.73 -22.81
C PRO A 154 8.44 5.23 -23.05
N SER A 155 9.67 5.74 -22.90
CA SER A 155 10.00 7.14 -23.21
C SER A 155 9.52 7.48 -24.61
N THR A 156 9.01 8.70 -24.80
CA THR A 156 8.57 9.17 -26.12
C THR A 156 9.70 8.97 -27.15
N LEU A 157 9.33 8.55 -28.36
CA LEU A 157 10.30 8.42 -29.44
C LEU A 157 10.84 9.83 -29.76
N PRO A 158 12.15 10.06 -29.69
CA PRO A 158 12.71 11.39 -29.96
C PRO A 158 12.52 11.74 -31.44
N ILE A 159 12.11 12.99 -31.71
CA ILE A 159 12.11 13.54 -33.08
C ILE A 159 13.57 13.71 -33.52
N PRO A 160 13.96 13.29 -34.74
CA PRO A 160 15.29 13.53 -35.27
C PRO A 160 15.66 15.02 -35.25
N SER A 161 16.83 15.37 -34.72
CA SER A 161 17.28 16.76 -34.56
C SER A 161 17.31 17.57 -35.87
N THR A 162 17.45 16.90 -37.02
CA THR A 162 17.46 17.52 -38.35
C THR A 162 16.11 18.13 -38.75
N GLN A 163 14.99 17.71 -38.15
CA GLN A 163 13.66 18.25 -38.44
C GLN A 163 13.31 19.52 -37.64
N MET A 164 14.05 19.84 -36.57
CA MET A 164 13.78 21.00 -35.70
C MET A 164 14.15 22.35 -36.34
N ALA A 165 14.93 22.36 -37.42
CA ALA A 165 15.45 23.59 -38.03
C ALA A 165 14.42 24.39 -38.88
N ASN A 166 13.29 23.79 -39.24
CA ASN A 166 12.33 24.38 -40.19
C ASN A 166 11.23 25.24 -39.54
N GLY A 167 11.32 25.49 -38.24
CA GLY A 167 10.30 26.20 -37.45
C GLY A 167 9.04 25.36 -37.20
N THR A 168 8.14 25.89 -36.36
CA THR A 168 6.88 25.23 -35.99
C THR A 168 5.65 25.98 -36.53
N LYS A 169 4.54 25.27 -36.68
CA LYS A 169 3.20 25.86 -36.88
C LYS A 169 2.28 25.42 -35.74
N GLN A 170 1.39 26.31 -35.32
CA GLN A 170 0.46 26.02 -34.25
C GLN A 170 -0.64 25.06 -34.69
N ALA A 171 -0.90 24.04 -33.87
CA ALA A 171 -2.08 23.20 -33.90
C ALA A 171 -2.98 23.54 -32.71
N THR A 172 -4.29 23.39 -32.90
CA THR A 172 -5.31 23.67 -31.88
C THR A 172 -5.91 22.34 -31.40
N PRO A 173 -5.98 22.08 -30.09
CA PRO A 173 -6.67 20.90 -29.60
C PRO A 173 -8.18 21.13 -29.64
N GLY A 174 -8.92 20.16 -30.16
CA GLY A 174 -10.37 20.10 -30.16
C GLY A 174 -10.95 19.76 -28.78
N SER A 175 -12.23 19.38 -28.73
CA SER A 175 -12.86 18.94 -27.48
C SER A 175 -12.26 17.62 -26.95
N ILE A 176 -12.28 17.47 -25.64
CA ILE A 176 -11.91 16.21 -24.98
C ILE A 176 -12.95 15.17 -25.32
N GLN A 177 -12.49 14.04 -25.83
CA GLN A 177 -13.28 12.85 -26.08
C GLN A 177 -12.91 11.76 -25.09
N THR A 178 -13.90 10.94 -24.76
CA THR A 178 -13.82 9.77 -23.87
C THR A 178 -14.32 8.52 -24.64
N PRO A 179 -13.99 7.31 -24.16
CA PRO A 179 -14.65 6.10 -24.64
C PRO A 179 -16.15 6.12 -24.33
N THR A 180 -16.93 5.32 -25.05
CA THR A 180 -18.38 5.18 -24.84
C THR A 180 -18.75 4.95 -23.38
N ILE A 181 -17.97 4.10 -22.69
CA ILE A 181 -18.04 3.91 -21.24
C ILE A 181 -16.62 4.06 -20.69
N LYS A 182 -16.41 5.10 -19.89
CA LYS A 182 -15.15 5.41 -19.22
C LYS A 182 -15.13 4.78 -17.84
N LEU A 183 -14.02 4.14 -17.48
CA LEU A 183 -13.72 3.64 -16.15
C LEU A 183 -12.71 4.57 -15.48
N THR A 184 -12.97 4.94 -14.23
CA THR A 184 -12.00 5.63 -13.36
C THR A 184 -11.80 4.84 -12.07
N ALA A 185 -10.64 4.99 -11.45
CA ALA A 185 -10.37 4.48 -10.10
C ALA A 185 -10.07 5.66 -9.19
N THR A 186 -10.85 5.81 -8.12
CA THR A 186 -10.66 6.89 -7.14
C THR A 186 -9.35 6.68 -6.37
N LYS A 187 -9.01 5.41 -6.08
CA LYS A 187 -7.83 5.03 -5.32
C LYS A 187 -6.80 4.26 -6.16
N LYS A 188 -5.63 4.88 -6.33
CA LYS A 188 -4.50 4.30 -7.08
C LYS A 188 -3.69 3.26 -6.30
N TRP A 189 -3.90 3.12 -4.99
CA TRP A 189 -3.21 2.13 -4.15
C TRP A 189 -4.20 1.42 -3.24
N ASN A 190 -4.38 0.12 -3.44
CA ASN A 190 -5.26 -0.73 -2.65
C ASN A 190 -4.46 -1.79 -1.87
N LEU A 191 -4.96 -2.15 -0.68
CA LEU A 191 -4.34 -3.15 0.19
C LEU A 191 -4.97 -4.52 -0.07
N ILE A 192 -4.13 -5.55 -0.10
CA ILE A 192 -4.58 -6.94 -0.07
C ILE A 192 -4.78 -7.34 1.39
N LYS A 193 -6.03 -7.63 1.76
CA LYS A 193 -6.44 -8.17 3.06
C LYS A 193 -6.95 -9.59 2.85
N ARG A 194 -6.29 -10.60 3.44
CA ARG A 194 -6.70 -12.02 3.36
C ARG A 194 -7.02 -12.44 1.91
N ASP A 195 -6.09 -12.19 1.00
CA ASP A 195 -6.16 -12.46 -0.45
C ASP A 195 -7.25 -11.72 -1.25
N THR A 196 -7.89 -10.73 -0.63
CA THR A 196 -8.91 -9.88 -1.26
C THR A 196 -8.43 -8.43 -1.28
N ALA A 197 -8.67 -7.72 -2.37
CA ALA A 197 -8.48 -6.28 -2.47
C ALA A 197 -9.80 -5.61 -2.81
N GLU A 198 -10.07 -4.49 -2.15
CA GLU A 198 -11.20 -3.61 -2.45
C GLU A 198 -10.69 -2.51 -3.37
N VAL A 199 -11.25 -2.42 -4.58
CA VAL A 199 -10.87 -1.40 -5.56
C VAL A 199 -12.09 -0.53 -5.82
N GLU A 200 -11.99 0.73 -5.41
CA GLU A 200 -13.04 1.72 -5.65
C GLU A 200 -12.90 2.27 -7.07
N ILE A 201 -13.98 2.15 -7.83
CA ILE A 201 -14.07 2.47 -9.26
C ILE A 201 -15.35 3.26 -9.54
N SER A 202 -15.34 4.00 -10.65
CA SER A 202 -16.51 4.72 -11.16
C SER A 202 -16.64 4.45 -12.65
N LEU A 203 -17.88 4.34 -13.14
CA LEU A 203 -18.19 4.18 -14.56
C LEU A 203 -18.90 5.44 -15.06
N HIS A 204 -18.56 5.92 -16.24
CA HIS A 204 -19.22 7.08 -16.84
C HIS A 204 -19.59 6.75 -18.27
N SER A 205 -20.88 6.83 -18.62
CA SER A 205 -21.37 6.54 -19.95
C SER A 205 -21.75 7.82 -20.69
N GLU A 206 -21.27 7.98 -21.92
CA GLU A 206 -21.63 9.10 -22.81
C GLU A 206 -22.94 8.82 -23.58
N VAL A 207 -23.38 7.57 -23.67
CA VAL A 207 -24.54 7.15 -24.48
C VAL A 207 -25.85 7.03 -23.67
N GLY A 208 -25.84 7.46 -22.40
CA GLY A 208 -27.01 7.48 -21.51
C GLY A 208 -27.13 6.25 -20.61
N SER A 209 -28.33 5.96 -20.13
CA SER A 209 -28.59 4.84 -19.22
C SER A 209 -28.41 3.49 -19.94
N VAL A 210 -27.60 2.62 -19.37
CA VAL A 210 -27.45 1.22 -19.77
C VAL A 210 -28.77 0.44 -19.55
N ASP A 211 -29.04 -0.60 -20.34
CA ASP A 211 -30.30 -1.38 -20.23
C ASP A 211 -30.43 -2.12 -18.88
N GLU A 212 -31.63 -2.47 -18.45
CA GLU A 212 -31.87 -3.24 -17.21
C GLU A 212 -31.33 -4.65 -17.25
N ASN A 213 -31.11 -5.18 -18.44
CA ASN A 213 -30.45 -6.46 -18.64
C ASN A 213 -28.94 -6.33 -18.84
N THR A 214 -28.35 -5.18 -18.48
CA THR A 214 -26.91 -4.97 -18.62
C THR A 214 -26.11 -5.93 -17.75
N GLN A 215 -25.17 -6.64 -18.37
CA GLN A 215 -24.26 -7.55 -17.70
C GLN A 215 -22.86 -6.95 -17.68
N PHE A 216 -22.24 -6.94 -16.50
CA PHE A 216 -20.90 -6.42 -16.29
C PHE A 216 -19.92 -7.57 -16.05
N TYR A 217 -18.82 -7.53 -16.77
CA TYR A 217 -17.68 -8.42 -16.59
C TYR A 217 -16.43 -7.59 -16.39
N PHE A 218 -15.52 -8.03 -15.54
CA PHE A 218 -14.21 -7.38 -15.41
C PHE A 218 -13.07 -8.37 -15.64
N ALA A 219 -11.94 -7.85 -16.06
CA ALA A 219 -10.68 -8.58 -16.08
C ALA A 219 -9.53 -7.69 -15.64
N THR A 220 -8.50 -8.31 -15.10
CA THR A 220 -7.23 -7.65 -14.81
C THR A 220 -6.23 -7.87 -15.94
N THR A 221 -5.35 -6.91 -16.21
CA THR A 221 -4.31 -7.08 -17.22
C THR A 221 -3.40 -8.26 -16.85
N GLY A 222 -3.05 -9.07 -17.85
CA GLY A 222 -2.32 -10.33 -17.65
C GLY A 222 -3.19 -11.53 -17.24
N THR A 223 -4.52 -11.35 -17.14
CA THR A 223 -5.47 -12.45 -17.03
C THR A 223 -6.45 -12.43 -18.19
N ASP A 224 -6.56 -13.53 -18.94
CA ASP A 224 -7.54 -13.67 -20.03
C ASP A 224 -8.93 -14.09 -19.52
N LYS A 225 -9.15 -14.06 -18.19
CA LYS A 225 -10.37 -14.54 -17.56
C LYS A 225 -11.24 -13.37 -17.12
N LEU A 226 -12.34 -13.18 -17.84
CA LEU A 226 -13.43 -12.32 -17.40
C LEU A 226 -14.15 -12.94 -16.21
N ARG A 227 -14.56 -12.09 -15.27
CA ARG A 227 -15.35 -12.45 -14.10
C ARG A 227 -16.62 -11.61 -14.09
N ALA A 228 -17.78 -12.25 -13.92
CA ALA A 228 -19.03 -11.54 -13.77
C ALA A 228 -19.00 -10.65 -12.51
N VAL A 229 -19.62 -9.48 -12.60
CA VAL A 229 -19.88 -8.62 -11.44
C VAL A 229 -21.36 -8.66 -11.12
N GLU A 230 -21.69 -9.09 -9.91
CA GLU A 230 -23.05 -9.09 -9.39
C GLU A 230 -23.39 -7.74 -8.75
N GLY A 231 -24.63 -7.28 -8.92
CA GLY A 231 -25.16 -6.12 -8.18
C GLY A 231 -24.79 -4.74 -8.71
N LEU A 232 -24.15 -4.64 -9.88
CA LEU A 232 -23.99 -3.36 -10.59
C LEU A 232 -25.33 -2.93 -11.22
N GLY A 233 -25.98 -1.92 -10.66
CA GLY A 233 -27.26 -1.39 -11.14
C GLY A 233 -27.12 -0.18 -12.06
N ILE A 234 -28.02 -0.07 -13.05
CA ILE A 234 -28.03 0.96 -14.11
C ILE A 234 -27.89 2.41 -13.61
N GLY A 235 -28.51 2.73 -12.47
CA GLY A 235 -28.65 4.11 -11.99
C GLY A 235 -27.51 4.64 -11.14
N ASN A 236 -26.56 3.78 -10.72
CA ASN A 236 -25.56 4.13 -9.72
C ASN A 236 -24.15 4.24 -10.31
N MET A 237 -24.01 4.62 -11.58
CA MET A 237 -22.74 4.56 -12.31
C MET A 237 -21.56 5.33 -11.65
N GLU A 238 -21.81 6.18 -10.67
CA GLU A 238 -20.78 7.10 -10.18
C GLU A 238 -19.77 6.51 -9.19
N ASP A 239 -20.04 5.45 -8.41
CA ASP A 239 -19.02 4.84 -7.52
C ASP A 239 -19.36 3.41 -7.08
N TYR A 240 -18.39 2.49 -7.15
CA TYR A 240 -18.52 1.09 -6.76
C TYR A 240 -17.25 0.54 -6.12
N ILE A 241 -17.42 -0.33 -5.12
CA ILE A 241 -16.32 -1.09 -4.53
C ILE A 241 -16.29 -2.47 -5.15
N LEU A 242 -15.31 -2.71 -6.03
CA LEU A 242 -15.08 -4.01 -6.63
C LEU A 242 -14.21 -4.86 -5.69
N GLN A 243 -14.73 -6.02 -5.30
CA GLN A 243 -14.00 -7.02 -4.53
C GLN A 243 -13.24 -7.94 -5.47
N ILE A 244 -11.90 -7.91 -5.41
CA ILE A 244 -11.06 -8.75 -6.27
C ILE A 244 -10.23 -9.72 -5.42
N THR A 245 -10.41 -11.01 -5.67
CA THR A 245 -9.71 -12.09 -4.96
C THR A 245 -8.57 -12.68 -5.79
N GLY A 246 -7.53 -13.16 -5.11
CA GLY A 246 -6.44 -13.93 -5.70
C GLY A 246 -5.43 -13.11 -6.51
N LEU A 247 -5.34 -11.80 -6.26
CA LEU A 247 -4.33 -10.94 -6.90
C LEU A 247 -3.05 -10.88 -6.07
N ASN A 248 -1.92 -11.04 -6.75
CA ASN A 248 -0.60 -10.78 -6.16
C ASN A 248 -0.32 -9.28 -6.08
N PRO A 249 0.55 -8.83 -5.14
CA PRO A 249 1.05 -7.45 -5.11
C PRO A 249 1.66 -6.99 -6.45
N GLY A 250 1.73 -5.67 -6.64
CA GLY A 250 2.27 -5.01 -7.82
C GLY A 250 1.24 -4.18 -8.57
N MET A 251 1.67 -3.55 -9.66
CA MET A 251 0.79 -2.78 -10.55
C MET A 251 -0.20 -3.72 -11.25
N LYS A 252 -1.47 -3.33 -11.30
CA LYS A 252 -2.56 -4.04 -12.00
C LYS A 252 -3.28 -3.06 -12.91
N GLY A 253 -3.66 -3.53 -14.09
CA GLY A 253 -4.68 -2.88 -14.90
C GLY A 253 -6.02 -3.57 -14.70
N LEU A 254 -7.12 -2.83 -14.80
CA LEU A 254 -8.49 -3.32 -14.70
C LEU A 254 -9.32 -2.67 -15.80
N TYR A 255 -10.16 -3.46 -16.47
CA TYR A 255 -11.14 -2.97 -17.42
C TYR A 255 -12.42 -3.78 -17.32
N PHE A 256 -13.51 -3.23 -17.83
CA PHE A 256 -14.80 -3.90 -17.94
C PHE A 256 -15.13 -4.26 -19.38
N VAL A 257 -15.88 -5.34 -19.54
CA VAL A 257 -16.65 -5.67 -20.72
C VAL A 257 -18.12 -5.68 -20.33
N ILE A 258 -18.94 -4.95 -21.06
CA ILE A 258 -20.31 -4.62 -20.70
C ILE A 258 -21.22 -5.03 -21.84
N LYS A 259 -22.20 -5.91 -21.56
CA LYS A 259 -23.22 -6.31 -22.53
C LYS A 259 -24.52 -5.59 -22.23
N SER A 260 -25.06 -4.83 -23.18
CA SER A 260 -26.30 -4.07 -23.01
C SER A 260 -27.02 -3.94 -24.34
N GLY A 261 -28.32 -4.24 -24.40
CA GLY A 261 -29.14 -4.00 -25.59
C GLY A 261 -28.70 -4.77 -26.86
N GLY A 262 -27.94 -5.85 -26.72
CA GLY A 262 -27.35 -6.60 -27.84
C GLY A 262 -25.94 -6.18 -28.24
N ASP A 263 -25.48 -5.04 -27.75
CA ASP A 263 -24.12 -4.55 -27.96
C ASP A 263 -23.16 -5.02 -26.86
N THR A 264 -21.87 -5.02 -27.18
CA THR A 264 -20.79 -5.29 -26.21
C THR A 264 -19.79 -4.14 -26.24
N TYR A 265 -19.57 -3.52 -25.08
CA TYR A 265 -18.65 -2.40 -24.90
C TYR A 265 -17.46 -2.82 -24.06
N ARG A 266 -16.30 -2.21 -24.32
CA ARG A 266 -15.12 -2.27 -23.47
C ARG A 266 -14.89 -0.90 -22.85
N THR A 267 -14.38 -0.84 -21.61
CA THR A 267 -13.91 0.42 -21.01
C THR A 267 -12.43 0.64 -21.28
N ASN A 268 -11.92 1.84 -21.00
CA ASN A 268 -10.48 2.02 -20.81
C ASN A 268 -9.96 1.16 -19.64
N THR A 269 -8.66 0.89 -19.65
CA THR A 269 -7.93 0.27 -18.55
C THR A 269 -7.63 1.34 -17.50
N VAL A 270 -7.92 1.05 -16.23
CA VAL A 270 -7.40 1.82 -15.09
C VAL A 270 -6.29 1.06 -14.41
N TYR A 271 -5.24 1.77 -13.99
CA TYR A 271 -4.08 1.18 -13.33
C TYR A 271 -4.04 1.54 -11.85
N PHE A 272 -3.76 0.55 -11.01
CA PHE A 272 -3.60 0.73 -9.56
C PHE A 272 -2.53 -0.21 -9.00
N LEU A 273 -1.93 0.18 -7.88
CA LEU A 273 -0.97 -0.60 -7.12
C LEU A 273 -1.69 -1.46 -6.07
N LEU A 274 -1.33 -2.74 -6.01
CA LEU A 274 -1.67 -3.61 -4.89
C LEU A 274 -0.45 -3.85 -4.00
N SER A 275 -0.62 -3.74 -2.69
CA SER A 275 0.40 -4.16 -1.73
C SER A 275 -0.20 -4.94 -0.57
N ARG A 276 0.64 -5.69 0.13
CA ARG A 276 0.32 -6.15 1.48
C ARG A 276 0.47 -4.97 2.45
N PRO A 277 -0.19 -4.99 3.62
CA PRO A 277 0.03 -3.97 4.63
C PRO A 277 1.51 -3.95 5.04
N VAL A 278 2.07 -2.74 5.15
CA VAL A 278 3.37 -2.49 5.76
C VAL A 278 3.09 -1.83 7.10
N TYR A 279 3.54 -2.47 8.18
CA TYR A 279 3.45 -1.91 9.52
C TYR A 279 4.76 -1.21 9.84
N VAL A 280 4.68 0.02 10.34
CA VAL A 280 5.83 0.80 10.78
C VAL A 280 5.61 1.14 12.25
N ALA A 281 6.56 0.75 13.11
CA ALA A 281 6.57 1.12 14.51
C ALA A 281 7.56 2.27 14.71
N TRP A 282 7.09 3.36 15.30
CA TRP A 282 7.93 4.48 15.69
C TRP A 282 8.30 4.30 17.15
N THR A 283 9.60 4.15 17.42
CA THR A 283 10.11 3.84 18.76
C THR A 283 11.14 4.87 19.17
N ILE A 284 11.23 5.15 20.46
CA ILE A 284 12.29 5.98 21.04
C ILE A 284 12.93 5.24 22.22
N ASP A 285 14.24 5.34 22.30
CA ASP A 285 15.04 4.83 23.40
C ASP A 285 15.38 6.00 24.31
N TRP A 286 14.89 5.95 25.55
CA TRP A 286 15.24 6.94 26.56
C TRP A 286 16.42 6.42 27.34
N GLU A 287 17.56 7.08 27.21
CA GLU A 287 18.84 6.60 27.73
C GLU A 287 18.99 6.68 29.27
N GLY A 288 18.01 7.28 29.96
CA GLY A 288 17.99 7.38 31.43
C GLY A 288 18.74 8.58 31.98
N TYR A 289 18.78 9.69 31.23
CA TYR A 289 19.32 10.98 31.65
C TYR A 289 18.36 12.12 31.32
N ASN A 290 18.68 13.34 31.78
CA ASN A 290 17.89 14.54 31.53
C ASN A 290 17.81 14.88 30.02
N VAL A 291 16.63 14.70 29.43
CA VAL A 291 16.33 15.13 28.07
C VAL A 291 15.87 16.59 28.06
N GLN A 292 16.28 17.36 27.06
CA GLN A 292 15.90 18.78 26.93
C GLN A 292 14.45 18.94 26.43
N ASP A 293 13.76 20.01 26.85
CA ASP A 293 12.35 20.24 26.50
C ASP A 293 12.07 20.34 25.00
N TRP A 294 13.03 20.86 24.22
CA TRP A 294 12.88 20.95 22.78
C TRP A 294 12.76 19.57 22.12
N VAL A 295 13.35 18.52 22.72
CA VAL A 295 13.22 17.13 22.25
C VAL A 295 11.79 16.64 22.49
N LEU A 296 11.26 16.85 23.71
CA LEU A 296 9.88 16.49 24.05
C LEU A 296 8.87 17.20 23.13
N LEU A 297 9.12 18.49 22.86
CA LEU A 297 8.31 19.29 21.95
C LEU A 297 8.42 18.80 20.49
N ALA A 298 9.63 18.47 20.02
CA ALA A 298 9.83 17.94 18.67
C ALA A 298 9.10 16.60 18.48
N MET A 299 9.15 15.72 19.47
CA MET A 299 8.40 14.46 19.46
C MET A 299 6.90 14.69 19.40
N ASN A 300 6.35 15.58 20.24
CA ASN A 300 4.94 15.96 20.18
C ASN A 300 4.56 16.50 18.80
N ASN A 301 5.34 17.43 18.25
CA ASN A 301 5.05 18.07 16.98
C ASN A 301 4.96 17.07 15.82
N ILE A 302 5.86 16.08 15.79
CA ILE A 302 5.85 15.06 14.73
C ILE A 302 4.73 14.05 14.97
N ALA A 303 4.67 13.46 16.18
CA ALA A 303 3.72 12.40 16.49
C ALA A 303 2.26 12.88 16.41
N ASP A 304 1.97 14.08 16.93
CA ASP A 304 0.60 14.61 16.95
C ASP A 304 0.14 15.06 15.56
N LYS A 305 1.03 15.68 14.78
CA LYS A 305 0.70 16.13 13.41
C LYS A 305 0.25 14.97 12.51
N TYR A 306 0.86 13.81 12.67
CA TYR A 306 0.58 12.63 11.85
C TYR A 306 -0.22 11.55 12.58
N GLN A 307 -0.66 11.81 13.83
CA GLN A 307 -1.42 10.88 14.67
C GLN A 307 -0.73 9.51 14.81
N MET A 308 0.59 9.53 15.01
CA MET A 308 1.41 8.33 15.10
C MET A 308 1.68 7.98 16.57
N PRO A 309 1.19 6.83 17.08
CA PRO A 309 1.57 6.37 18.41
C PRO A 309 3.05 5.99 18.43
N LEU A 310 3.69 6.22 19.58
CA LEU A 310 5.10 5.88 19.80
C LEU A 310 5.20 4.74 20.82
N THR A 311 6.17 3.84 20.62
CA THR A 311 6.66 2.97 21.69
C THR A 311 7.78 3.67 22.45
N GLN A 312 7.55 3.90 23.73
CA GLN A 312 8.45 4.59 24.65
C GLN A 312 9.29 3.54 25.39
N PHE A 313 10.48 3.20 24.88
CA PHE A 313 11.41 2.35 25.62
C PHE A 313 12.12 3.21 26.67
N PHE A 314 11.52 3.28 27.85
CA PHE A 314 11.90 4.19 28.92
C PHE A 314 12.95 3.54 29.83
N ASN A 315 13.93 4.30 30.32
CA ASN A 315 14.97 3.76 31.20
C ASN A 315 14.76 4.18 32.66
N PRO A 316 14.65 3.21 33.60
CA PRO A 316 14.44 3.48 35.03
C PRO A 316 15.58 4.28 35.69
N ARG A 317 16.78 4.31 35.08
CA ARG A 317 17.92 5.10 35.56
C ARG A 317 17.59 6.59 35.72
N LEU A 318 16.63 7.14 34.95
CA LEU A 318 16.20 8.54 35.09
C LEU A 318 15.91 8.93 36.55
N TYR A 319 15.37 8.00 37.33
CA TYR A 319 14.95 8.23 38.72
C TYR A 319 16.09 8.21 39.74
N ILE A 320 17.26 7.71 39.36
CA ILE A 320 18.45 7.67 40.22
C ILE A 320 19.60 8.52 39.68
N ASP A 321 19.52 8.97 38.42
CA ASP A 321 20.55 9.77 37.76
C ASP A 321 20.82 11.07 38.51
N ALA A 322 22.00 11.18 39.11
CA ALA A 322 22.37 12.31 39.95
C ALA A 322 22.42 13.66 39.19
N GLN A 323 22.49 13.63 37.86
CA GLN A 323 22.51 14.82 37.01
C GLN A 323 21.10 15.32 36.64
N THR A 324 20.06 14.54 36.93
CA THR A 324 18.67 14.91 36.67
C THR A 324 18.00 15.33 37.99
N PRO A 325 17.69 16.62 38.21
CA PRO A 325 16.99 17.07 39.40
C PRO A 325 15.58 16.49 39.52
N ASP A 326 15.05 16.38 40.74
CA ASP A 326 13.73 15.77 41.00
C ASP A 326 12.58 16.44 40.24
N TYR A 327 12.56 17.78 40.17
CA TYR A 327 11.52 18.48 39.42
C TYR A 327 11.51 18.05 37.94
N ARG A 328 12.69 17.81 37.38
CA ARG A 328 12.84 17.44 35.97
C ARG A 328 12.43 16.00 35.71
N ARG A 329 12.74 15.09 36.64
CA ARG A 329 12.22 13.70 36.61
C ARG A 329 10.69 13.70 36.60
N GLY A 330 10.09 14.55 37.43
CA GLY A 330 8.64 14.78 37.47
C GLY A 330 8.07 15.22 36.12
N GLU A 331 8.64 16.28 35.53
CA GLU A 331 8.19 16.81 34.23
C GLU A 331 8.25 15.78 33.10
N ILE A 332 9.35 15.03 32.98
CA ILE A 332 9.50 14.00 31.95
C ILE A 332 8.50 12.87 32.19
N THR A 333 8.28 12.47 33.45
CA THR A 333 7.33 11.42 33.81
C THR A 333 5.89 11.85 33.53
N ASP A 334 5.52 13.10 33.84
CA ASP A 334 4.19 13.64 33.55
C ASP A 334 3.95 13.77 32.05
N TRP A 335 4.96 14.20 31.29
CA TRP A 335 4.92 14.19 29.84
C TRP A 335 4.65 12.76 29.31
N LEU A 336 5.40 11.76 29.80
CA LEU A 336 5.23 10.37 29.41
C LEU A 336 3.82 9.86 29.75
N ARG A 337 3.33 10.08 30.97
CA ARG A 337 1.97 9.68 31.37
C ARG A 337 0.91 10.30 30.46
N SER A 338 1.06 11.58 30.12
CA SER A 338 0.15 12.25 29.20
C SER A 338 0.14 11.61 27.81
N ARG A 339 1.32 11.21 27.29
CA ARG A 339 1.42 10.45 26.04
C ARG A 339 0.68 9.10 26.13
N LEU A 340 0.97 8.30 27.15
CA LEU A 340 0.36 6.98 27.34
C LEU A 340 -1.17 7.07 27.45
N GLN A 341 -1.68 8.01 28.24
CA GLN A 341 -3.11 8.15 28.52
C GLN A 341 -3.89 8.76 27.35
N ASN A 342 -3.31 9.76 26.67
CA ASN A 342 -4.07 10.58 25.72
C ASN A 342 -3.73 10.31 24.26
N LYS A 343 -2.62 9.62 23.97
CA LYS A 343 -2.10 9.45 22.60
C LYS A 343 -2.00 7.99 22.16
N GLY A 344 -2.21 7.06 23.08
CA GLY A 344 -2.09 5.62 22.80
C GLY A 344 -0.65 5.17 22.60
N ASP A 345 0.31 5.93 23.14
CA ASP A 345 1.71 5.49 23.18
C ASP A 345 1.82 4.22 24.04
N GLU A 346 2.77 3.36 23.66
CA GLU A 346 3.09 2.13 24.39
C GLU A 346 4.24 2.39 25.37
N PHE A 347 4.18 1.77 26.54
CA PHE A 347 5.24 1.83 27.54
C PHE A 347 6.07 0.54 27.56
N SER A 348 7.37 0.69 27.33
CA SER A 348 8.35 -0.40 27.30
C SER A 348 9.61 0.01 28.05
N MET A 349 10.51 -0.94 28.31
CA MET A 349 11.73 -0.70 29.10
C MET A 349 12.97 -0.67 28.21
N HIS A 350 13.81 0.34 28.37
CA HIS A 350 15.16 0.40 27.83
C HIS A 350 16.18 0.37 28.96
N MET A 351 17.27 -0.38 28.84
CA MET A 351 18.36 -0.31 29.83
C MET A 351 19.73 -0.49 29.21
N HIS A 352 20.63 0.44 29.52
CA HIS A 352 22.07 0.23 29.47
C HIS A 352 22.57 -0.25 30.84
N MET A 353 23.77 -0.83 30.91
CA MET A 353 24.31 -1.42 32.14
C MET A 353 25.08 -0.40 32.99
N GLN A 354 24.53 0.81 33.15
CA GLN A 354 25.23 1.87 33.87
C GLN A 354 25.52 1.50 35.32
N TYR A 355 26.70 1.85 35.82
CA TYR A 355 27.19 1.34 37.11
C TYR A 355 26.35 1.78 38.31
N ASP A 356 25.75 2.96 38.28
CA ASP A 356 24.84 3.42 39.32
C ASP A 356 23.56 2.58 39.36
N MET A 357 23.00 2.27 38.18
CA MET A 357 21.86 1.37 38.01
C MET A 357 22.13 -0.04 38.51
N ILE A 358 23.28 -0.61 38.14
CA ILE A 358 23.66 -1.97 38.56
C ILE A 358 23.84 -2.04 40.09
N ARG A 359 24.46 -1.02 40.69
CA ARG A 359 24.57 -0.92 42.15
C ARG A 359 23.21 -0.73 42.83
N ALA A 360 22.32 0.06 42.24
CA ALA A 360 20.95 0.23 42.75
C ALA A 360 20.15 -1.09 42.70
N ALA A 361 20.41 -1.94 41.70
CA ALA A 361 19.89 -3.30 41.65
C ALA A 361 20.54 -4.25 42.66
N GLY A 362 21.56 -3.82 43.42
CA GLY A 362 22.26 -4.62 44.44
C GLY A 362 23.33 -5.54 43.88
N LEU A 363 23.90 -5.21 42.71
CA LEU A 363 24.95 -5.99 42.06
C LEU A 363 26.25 -5.19 41.93
N GLU A 364 27.36 -5.91 41.79
CA GLU A 364 28.64 -5.31 41.42
C GLU A 364 28.69 -5.11 39.90
N PRO A 365 29.04 -3.90 39.40
CA PRO A 365 29.09 -3.66 37.98
C PRO A 365 30.17 -4.46 37.25
N VAL A 366 29.78 -5.12 36.17
CA VAL A 366 30.72 -5.61 35.15
C VAL A 366 31.29 -4.40 34.41
N THR A 367 32.60 -4.40 34.16
CA THR A 367 33.31 -3.27 33.52
C THR A 367 33.89 -3.59 32.14
N SER A 368 33.81 -4.87 31.73
CA SER A 368 34.31 -5.38 30.46
C SER A 368 33.66 -6.75 30.14
N PRO A 369 33.47 -7.12 28.86
CA PRO A 369 33.71 -6.31 27.66
C PRO A 369 32.84 -5.05 27.54
N ARG A 370 33.29 -4.13 26.69
CA ARG A 370 32.54 -2.93 26.29
C ARG A 370 32.63 -2.75 24.78
N TRP A 371 31.53 -2.37 24.13
CA TRP A 371 31.51 -2.22 22.67
C TRP A 371 32.10 -0.89 22.17
N GLY A 372 32.26 0.09 23.07
CA GLY A 372 32.77 1.42 22.73
C GLY A 372 33.55 2.08 23.87
N SER A 373 33.63 3.40 23.80
CA SER A 373 34.37 4.25 24.75
C SER A 373 33.47 5.01 25.74
N GLY A 374 32.20 4.65 25.80
CA GLY A 374 31.23 5.13 26.76
C GLY A 374 31.71 4.90 28.19
N LEU A 375 31.37 5.85 29.05
CA LEU A 375 31.76 5.84 30.45
C LEU A 375 30.69 5.16 31.31
N ASP A 376 31.08 4.81 32.53
CA ASP A 376 30.18 4.42 33.62
C ASP A 376 29.16 3.32 33.28
N GLY A 377 29.58 2.33 32.48
CA GLY A 377 28.77 1.16 32.14
C GLY A 377 27.82 1.35 30.97
N TYR A 378 27.80 2.53 30.34
CA TYR A 378 26.96 2.78 29.15
C TYR A 378 27.22 1.76 28.04
N ASP A 379 28.49 1.44 27.79
CA ASP A 379 28.91 0.51 26.73
C ASP A 379 29.12 -0.95 27.20
N VAL A 380 28.72 -1.30 28.42
CA VAL A 380 28.84 -2.67 28.94
C VAL A 380 27.69 -3.53 28.43
N LEU A 381 28.00 -4.72 27.94
CA LEU A 381 27.04 -5.59 27.29
C LEU A 381 26.06 -6.16 28.32
N THR A 382 24.77 -6.06 28.01
CA THR A 382 23.71 -6.69 28.82
C THR A 382 23.92 -8.21 28.94
N SER A 383 24.48 -8.85 27.91
CA SER A 383 24.80 -10.27 27.87
C SER A 383 25.95 -10.70 28.78
N ASP A 384 26.65 -9.78 29.44
CA ASP A 384 27.66 -10.13 30.43
C ASP A 384 27.07 -10.39 31.83
N TYR A 385 25.78 -10.14 32.01
CA TYR A 385 25.05 -10.49 33.23
C TYR A 385 24.30 -11.80 33.00
N ASP A 386 24.54 -12.79 33.86
CA ASP A 386 23.87 -14.08 33.77
C ASP A 386 22.35 -13.96 34.00
N TYR A 387 21.61 -15.04 33.75
CA TYR A 387 20.16 -15.09 33.96
C TYR A 387 19.71 -14.52 35.33
N THR A 388 20.40 -14.88 36.41
CA THR A 388 19.99 -14.48 37.77
C THR A 388 20.25 -13.00 38.00
N GLN A 389 21.44 -12.53 37.61
CA GLN A 389 21.82 -11.13 37.71
C GLN A 389 20.92 -10.24 36.85
N PHE A 390 20.70 -10.63 35.59
CA PHE A 390 19.87 -9.85 34.67
C PHE A 390 18.40 -9.80 35.11
N LYS A 391 17.85 -10.90 35.62
CA LYS A 391 16.51 -10.91 36.21
C LYS A 391 16.39 -9.97 37.42
N GLN A 392 17.44 -9.88 38.24
CA GLN A 392 17.50 -8.94 39.36
C GLN A 392 17.53 -7.48 38.87
N ILE A 393 18.30 -7.17 37.84
CA ILE A 393 18.35 -5.84 37.20
C ILE A 393 16.97 -5.45 36.64
N LEU A 394 16.33 -6.35 35.88
CA LEU A 394 14.98 -6.14 35.35
C LEU A 394 13.95 -5.94 36.46
N SER A 395 14.01 -6.75 37.52
CA SER A 395 13.09 -6.64 38.65
C SER A 395 13.22 -5.31 39.38
N TRP A 396 14.45 -4.82 39.55
CA TRP A 396 14.71 -3.48 40.08
C TRP A 396 14.11 -2.39 39.18
N GLY A 397 14.27 -2.50 37.85
CA GLY A 397 13.68 -1.55 36.90
C GLY A 397 12.15 -1.52 36.94
N LEU A 398 11.52 -2.71 36.99
CA LEU A 398 10.07 -2.87 37.12
C LEU A 398 9.55 -2.26 38.42
N GLN A 399 10.23 -2.53 39.53
CA GLN A 399 9.90 -1.94 40.83
C GLN A 399 10.02 -0.41 40.78
N THR A 400 11.12 0.10 40.21
CA THR A 400 11.35 1.54 40.06
C THR A 400 10.18 2.20 39.30
N PHE A 401 9.72 1.62 38.19
CA PHE A 401 8.55 2.14 37.47
C PHE A 401 7.26 2.08 38.29
N ALA A 402 7.03 0.99 39.02
CA ALA A 402 5.86 0.84 39.88
C ALA A 402 5.83 1.89 41.00
N GLU A 403 6.97 2.20 41.62
CA GLU A 403 7.11 3.25 42.62
C GLU A 403 6.79 4.65 42.07
N GLN A 404 7.03 4.86 40.77
CA GLN A 404 6.65 6.07 40.05
C GLN A 404 5.23 6.01 39.50
N GLY A 405 4.44 4.98 39.82
CA GLY A 405 3.05 4.83 39.35
C GLY A 405 2.94 4.71 37.82
N LEU A 406 3.99 4.24 37.15
CA LEU A 406 3.96 3.89 35.73
C LEU A 406 3.40 2.47 35.55
N PRO A 407 2.75 2.18 34.40
CA PRO A 407 2.29 0.81 34.12
C PRO A 407 3.47 -0.15 34.00
N THR A 408 3.20 -1.46 34.09
CA THR A 408 4.22 -2.47 33.77
C THR A 408 4.59 -2.37 32.29
N PRO A 409 5.89 -2.25 31.94
CA PRO A 409 6.32 -2.19 30.54
C PRO A 409 6.04 -3.51 29.84
N VAL A 410 5.61 -3.45 28.57
CA VAL A 410 5.23 -4.66 27.79
C VAL A 410 6.37 -5.20 26.95
N GLY A 411 7.28 -4.34 26.52
CA GLY A 411 8.48 -4.70 25.76
C GLY A 411 9.76 -4.32 26.47
N TYR A 412 10.87 -4.89 26.02
CA TYR A 412 12.20 -4.54 26.46
C TYR A 412 13.09 -4.18 25.26
N ARG A 413 14.10 -3.35 25.45
CA ARG A 413 15.18 -3.15 24.47
C ARG A 413 16.50 -2.99 25.18
N ALA A 414 17.45 -3.86 24.85
CA ALA A 414 18.80 -3.82 25.41
C ALA A 414 19.58 -2.61 24.91
N GLY A 415 20.30 -1.95 25.81
CA GLY A 415 21.33 -0.98 25.47
C GLY A 415 22.42 -1.64 24.61
N GLY A 416 22.83 -0.95 23.55
CA GLY A 416 23.76 -1.47 22.55
C GLY A 416 23.22 -2.64 21.71
N TRP A 417 21.96 -3.03 21.89
CA TRP A 417 21.31 -4.16 21.20
C TRP A 417 22.00 -5.52 21.39
N PHE A 418 22.60 -5.73 22.57
CA PHE A 418 23.17 -7.01 22.97
C PHE A 418 22.21 -7.76 23.90
N ALA A 419 21.81 -8.96 23.49
CA ALA A 419 21.09 -9.91 24.33
C ALA A 419 21.48 -11.33 23.95
N ASP A 420 21.50 -12.24 24.92
CA ASP A 420 21.68 -13.66 24.70
C ASP A 420 20.43 -14.47 25.13
N LEU A 421 20.51 -15.80 24.99
CA LEU A 421 19.39 -16.69 25.32
C LEU A 421 18.98 -16.62 26.80
N ASP A 422 19.91 -16.39 27.72
CA ASP A 422 19.61 -16.30 29.14
C ASP A 422 18.95 -14.96 29.47
N ASN A 423 19.36 -13.87 28.81
CA ASN A 423 18.66 -12.59 28.89
C ASN A 423 17.21 -12.71 28.39
N LEU A 424 16.99 -13.31 27.21
CA LEU A 424 15.64 -13.49 26.64
C LEU A 424 14.74 -14.37 27.53
N ARG A 425 15.29 -15.38 28.19
CA ARG A 425 14.55 -16.19 29.18
C ARG A 425 14.14 -15.37 30.40
N ALA A 426 15.03 -14.53 30.92
CA ALA A 426 14.71 -13.68 32.05
C ALA A 426 13.59 -12.67 31.71
N LEU A 427 13.58 -12.13 30.48
CA LEU A 427 12.51 -11.27 29.98
C LEU A 427 11.16 -12.00 29.93
N ALA A 428 11.13 -13.19 29.33
CA ALA A 428 9.92 -14.01 29.26
C ALA A 428 9.37 -14.37 30.65
N ASP A 429 10.25 -14.72 31.60
CA ASP A 429 9.86 -15.07 32.97
C ASP A 429 9.32 -13.88 33.78
N LEU A 430 9.66 -12.66 33.38
CA LEU A 430 9.14 -11.42 33.98
C LEU A 430 7.94 -10.86 33.23
N GLY A 431 7.46 -11.54 32.18
CA GLY A 431 6.22 -11.20 31.49
C GLY A 431 6.36 -10.16 30.38
N PHE A 432 7.59 -9.87 29.92
CA PHE A 432 7.77 -9.08 28.70
C PHE A 432 7.25 -9.87 27.48
N ALA A 433 6.52 -9.20 26.60
CA ALA A 433 5.88 -9.80 25.43
C ALA A 433 6.80 -9.84 24.20
N TYR A 434 7.77 -8.93 24.12
CA TYR A 434 8.73 -8.82 23.03
C TYR A 434 10.03 -8.13 23.49
N ASP A 435 11.09 -8.27 22.70
CA ASP A 435 12.41 -7.61 22.84
C ASP A 435 12.81 -6.81 21.58
#